data_AF-A0A1Y1L5K5-F1
#
_entry.id   AF-A0A1Y1L5K5-F1
#
_cell.length_a   1.000
_cell.length_b   1.000
_cell.length_c   1.000
_cell.angle_alpha   90.00
_cell.angle_beta   90.00
_cell.angle_gamma   90.00
#
_symmetry.space_group_name_H-M   'P 1'
#
loop_
_entity.id
_entity.type
_entity.pdbx_description
1 polymer ?
#
loop_
_entity_poly.entity_id
_entity_poly.type
_entity_poly.pdbx_seq_one_letter_code
_entity_poly.pdbx_strand_id
1 'polypeptide(L)'
;MLRELSLLIIGAGMVLAQRRLALPDPRSCANRVRHATYRDARGVAHSYFFSWEHGPTRSLEVDWLDARNICRRHCMDAVSLETPQENEFVKQRIARGNVRYIWTSGRKCNFAGCDRSDLQPANIFGWFWSGSGVKIGPTTQRNSGDWSHTGGYGQPQPDNREAAQVQLALLQKQFSQFILILG
;
A
#
# COMPACT_ATOMS: atom_id res chain seq x y z
N MET A 1 -0.40 64.37 7.12
CA MET A 1 0.47 63.90 6.03
C MET A 1 1.52 62.98 6.63
N LEU A 2 1.78 61.82 5.99
CA LEU A 2 2.55 60.64 6.44
C LEU A 2 1.86 59.86 7.58
N ARG A 3 1.40 58.60 7.46
CA ARG A 3 1.81 57.41 6.69
C ARG A 3 0.58 56.46 6.68
N GLU A 4 -0.12 56.17 5.60
CA GLU A 4 0.19 55.18 4.53
C GLU A 4 1.35 54.22 4.85
N LEU A 5 1.12 52.91 4.65
CA LEU A 5 1.90 51.69 5.02
C LEU A 5 1.43 51.04 6.35
N SER A 6 0.87 49.83 6.40
CA SER A 6 0.96 48.69 5.48
C SER A 6 -0.20 47.72 5.69
N LEU A 7 -0.76 47.24 4.58
CA LEU A 7 -1.32 45.89 4.46
C LEU A 7 -0.39 44.87 5.13
N LEU A 8 -0.94 43.97 5.93
CA LEU A 8 -0.58 42.55 5.87
C LEU A 8 -1.71 41.74 6.50
N ILE A 9 -2.56 41.26 5.61
CA ILE A 9 -3.44 40.12 5.77
C ILE A 9 -2.62 38.99 6.41
N ILE A 10 -2.76 38.79 7.72
CA ILE A 10 -2.39 37.52 8.35
C ILE A 10 -3.59 36.59 8.13
N GLY A 11 -3.84 36.28 6.86
CA GLY A 11 -4.53 35.07 6.49
C GLY A 11 -3.57 33.95 6.82
N ALA A 12 -3.67 33.41 8.02
CA ALA A 12 -3.07 32.13 8.37
C ALA A 12 -3.77 31.05 7.52
N GLY A 13 -3.36 30.95 6.26
CA GLY A 13 -3.66 29.80 5.43
C GLY A 13 -2.99 28.62 6.09
N MET A 14 -3.75 27.86 6.88
CA MET A 14 -3.39 26.50 7.24
C MET A 14 -3.38 25.70 5.94
N VAL A 15 -2.24 25.75 5.23
CA VAL A 15 -1.94 24.78 4.18
C VAL A 15 -1.76 23.46 4.91
N LEU A 16 -2.85 22.69 5.03
CA LEU A 16 -2.75 21.28 5.39
C LEU A 16 -1.87 20.63 4.32
N ALA A 17 -0.61 20.39 4.64
CA ALA A 17 0.32 19.72 3.76
C ALA A 17 -0.24 18.32 3.49
N GLN A 18 -0.89 18.13 2.35
CA GLN A 18 -1.40 16.83 1.94
C GLN A 18 -0.21 15.88 1.81
N ARG A 19 -0.18 14.80 2.61
CA ARG A 19 0.90 13.80 2.57
C ARG A 19 0.99 13.23 1.15
N ARG A 20 2.18 13.29 0.55
CA ARG A 20 2.46 12.83 -0.82
C ARG A 20 3.31 11.57 -0.82
N LEU A 21 3.38 10.92 -1.98
CA LEU A 21 4.30 9.81 -2.19
C LEU A 21 5.75 10.30 -2.12
N ALA A 22 6.58 9.59 -1.35
CA ALA A 22 7.99 9.89 -1.19
C ALA A 22 8.78 9.55 -2.45
N LEU A 23 9.83 10.33 -2.71
CA LEU A 23 10.87 10.02 -3.68
C LEU A 23 11.90 9.06 -3.05
N PRO A 24 12.63 8.27 -3.87
CA PRO A 24 13.72 7.46 -3.39
C PRO A 24 14.82 8.27 -2.71
N ASP A 25 15.36 7.76 -1.60
CA ASP A 25 16.53 8.33 -0.93
C ASP A 25 17.79 7.52 -1.30
N PRO A 26 18.78 8.11 -2.00
CA PRO A 26 19.94 7.37 -2.48
C PRO A 26 20.70 6.59 -1.39
N ARG A 27 20.80 7.14 -0.17
CA ARG A 27 21.49 6.47 0.94
C ARG A 27 20.69 5.27 1.44
N SER A 28 19.40 5.42 1.62
CA SER A 28 18.48 4.34 1.99
C SER A 28 18.41 3.25 0.92
N CYS A 29 18.50 3.62 -0.36
CA CYS A 29 18.53 2.67 -1.47
C CYS A 29 19.81 1.83 -1.50
N ALA A 30 20.97 2.46 -1.27
CA ALA A 30 22.26 1.78 -1.25
C ALA A 30 22.37 0.78 -0.08
N ASN A 31 21.77 1.13 1.06
CA ASN A 31 21.83 0.33 2.29
C ASN A 31 20.56 -0.50 2.54
N ARG A 32 19.72 -0.72 1.50
CA ARG A 32 18.44 -1.42 1.68
C ARG A 32 18.66 -2.87 2.11
N VAL A 33 17.91 -3.29 3.11
CA VAL A 33 17.92 -4.66 3.63
C VAL A 33 17.02 -5.54 2.77
N ARG A 34 17.45 -6.78 2.53
CA ARG A 34 16.70 -7.81 1.81
C ARG A 34 16.66 -9.07 2.66
N HIS A 35 15.46 -9.48 3.08
CA HIS A 35 15.27 -10.67 3.91
C HIS A 35 15.06 -11.93 3.08
N ALA A 36 14.50 -11.78 1.87
CA ALA A 36 14.27 -12.89 0.96
C ALA A 36 14.33 -12.45 -0.50
N THR A 37 14.54 -13.44 -1.37
CA THR A 37 14.36 -13.33 -2.81
C THR A 37 13.40 -14.42 -3.25
N TYR A 38 12.45 -14.10 -4.13
CA TYR A 38 11.52 -15.05 -4.70
C TYR A 38 11.40 -14.81 -6.21
N ARG A 39 11.36 -15.89 -6.99
CA ARG A 39 11.14 -15.81 -8.44
C ARG A 39 9.69 -16.20 -8.73
N ASP A 40 8.93 -15.29 -9.32
CA ASP A 40 7.52 -15.50 -9.61
C ASP A 40 7.31 -16.44 -10.81
N ALA A 41 6.04 -16.79 -11.07
CA ALA A 41 5.66 -17.68 -12.17
C ALA A 41 5.98 -17.11 -13.56
N ARG A 42 6.24 -15.80 -13.68
CA ARG A 42 6.66 -15.15 -14.93
C ARG A 42 8.19 -15.17 -15.10
N GLY A 43 8.92 -15.70 -14.11
CA GLY A 43 10.37 -15.74 -14.11
C GLY A 43 11.03 -14.46 -13.60
N VAL A 44 10.28 -13.51 -13.04
CA VAL A 44 10.81 -12.25 -12.49
C VAL A 44 11.29 -12.49 -11.06
N ALA A 45 12.50 -12.04 -10.74
CA ALA A 45 13.09 -12.19 -9.42
C ALA A 45 12.85 -10.93 -8.57
N HIS A 46 12.16 -11.08 -7.46
CA HIS A 46 11.82 -10.02 -6.54
C HIS A 46 12.62 -10.14 -5.24
N SER A 47 13.02 -9.00 -4.68
CA SER A 47 13.59 -8.95 -3.32
C SER A 47 12.56 -8.42 -2.34
N TYR A 48 12.44 -9.07 -1.18
CA TYR A 48 11.45 -8.73 -0.16
C TYR A 48 12.14 -8.25 1.12
N PHE A 49 11.51 -7.26 1.74
CA PHE A 49 11.78 -6.87 3.10
C PHE A 49 10.49 -6.97 3.92
N PHE A 50 10.55 -7.72 5.01
CA PHE A 50 9.48 -7.91 5.96
C PHE A 50 9.72 -7.01 7.17
N SER A 51 8.82 -6.05 7.40
CA SER A 51 8.98 -5.06 8.49
C SER A 51 9.11 -5.68 9.88
N TRP A 52 8.45 -6.80 10.14
CA TRP A 52 8.50 -7.52 11.42
C TRP A 52 9.83 -8.24 11.68
N GLU A 53 10.62 -8.51 10.63
CA GLU A 53 11.93 -9.19 10.76
C GLU A 53 13.07 -8.21 10.99
N HIS A 54 12.84 -6.91 10.80
CA HIS A 54 13.87 -5.88 10.92
C HIS A 54 13.70 -5.07 12.21
N GLY A 55 14.74 -5.06 13.05
CA GLY A 55 14.74 -4.42 14.37
C GLY A 55 14.12 -3.01 14.41
N PRO A 56 14.56 -2.07 13.54
CA PRO A 56 14.01 -0.72 13.47
C PRO A 56 12.52 -0.61 13.09
N THR A 57 11.96 -1.57 12.36
CA THR A 57 10.58 -1.51 11.85
C THR A 57 9.64 -2.51 12.50
N ARG A 58 10.14 -3.43 13.34
CA ARG A 58 9.33 -4.57 13.84
C ARG A 58 8.11 -4.18 14.66
N SER A 59 8.18 -3.04 15.34
CA SER A 59 7.08 -2.48 16.15
C SER A 59 6.46 -1.25 15.49
N LEU A 60 6.80 -0.98 14.24
CA LEU A 60 6.30 0.19 13.53
C LEU A 60 4.92 -0.10 12.97
N GLU A 61 3.94 0.64 13.49
CA GLU A 61 2.58 0.63 13.00
C GLU A 61 2.31 1.93 12.26
N VAL A 62 1.97 1.82 10.98
CA VAL A 62 1.79 2.96 10.08
C VAL A 62 0.50 2.80 9.29
N ASP A 63 -0.03 3.91 8.77
CA ASP A 63 -1.05 3.84 7.74
C ASP A 63 -0.43 3.41 6.39
N TRP A 64 -1.31 3.18 5.42
CA TRP A 64 -0.90 2.70 4.11
C TRP A 64 0.03 3.65 3.34
N LEU A 65 -0.16 4.97 3.46
CA LEU A 65 0.66 5.94 2.73
C LEU A 65 2.07 5.97 3.31
N ASP A 66 2.21 5.93 4.64
CA ASP A 66 3.51 5.84 5.29
C ASP A 66 4.19 4.51 5.02
N ALA A 67 3.46 3.39 5.03
CA ALA A 67 3.99 2.09 4.61
C ALA A 67 4.62 2.18 3.21
N ARG A 68 3.88 2.71 2.22
CA ARG A 68 4.40 2.92 0.87
C ARG A 68 5.57 3.90 0.83
N ASN A 69 5.53 4.99 1.59
CA ASN A 69 6.61 5.97 1.63
C ASN A 69 7.91 5.41 2.22
N ILE A 70 7.82 4.55 3.22
CA ILE A 70 8.97 3.79 3.72
C ILE A 70 9.54 2.95 2.58
N CYS A 71 8.70 2.20 1.86
CA CYS A 71 9.16 1.41 0.73
C CYS A 71 9.88 2.25 -0.34
N ARG A 72 9.24 3.33 -0.77
CA ARG A 72 9.72 4.19 -1.86
C ARG A 72 11.05 4.85 -1.55
N ARG A 73 11.26 5.28 -0.30
CA ARG A 73 12.57 5.81 0.14
C ARG A 73 13.70 4.80 -0.02
N HIS A 74 13.42 3.50 0.09
CA HIS A 74 14.40 2.42 -0.08
C HIS A 74 14.53 1.91 -1.54
N CYS A 75 14.03 2.66 -2.54
CA CYS A 75 13.96 2.22 -3.94
C CYS A 75 13.16 0.92 -4.11
N MET A 76 12.17 0.71 -3.26
CA MET A 76 11.23 -0.41 -3.30
C MET A 76 9.80 0.16 -3.35
N ASP A 77 8.77 -0.67 -3.44
CA ASP A 77 7.38 -0.25 -3.20
C ASP A 77 6.70 -1.26 -2.27
N ALA A 78 5.47 -0.96 -1.83
CA ALA A 78 4.71 -1.96 -1.09
C ALA A 78 4.43 -3.17 -2.00
N VAL A 79 4.31 -4.35 -1.41
CA VAL A 79 4.16 -5.60 -2.17
C VAL A 79 2.94 -5.58 -3.10
N SER A 80 3.15 -5.94 -4.37
CA SER A 80 2.11 -6.28 -5.35
C SER A 80 2.03 -7.80 -5.43
N LEU A 81 0.83 -8.38 -5.44
CA LEU A 81 0.65 -9.84 -5.48
C LEU A 81 0.00 -10.22 -6.79
N GLU A 82 0.84 -10.41 -7.81
CA GLU A 82 0.38 -10.55 -9.19
C GLU A 82 0.19 -12.01 -9.60
N THR A 83 0.79 -12.94 -8.86
CA THR A 83 0.67 -14.37 -9.11
C THR A 83 0.20 -15.12 -7.86
N PRO A 84 -0.60 -16.19 -8.01
CA PRO A 84 -1.02 -17.02 -6.88
C PRO A 84 0.15 -17.59 -6.07
N GLN A 85 1.25 -17.93 -6.73
CA GLN A 85 2.44 -18.52 -6.11
C GLN A 85 3.21 -17.49 -5.27
N GLU A 86 3.35 -16.26 -5.77
CA GLU A 86 3.93 -15.15 -5.01
C GLU A 86 3.08 -14.83 -3.77
N ASN A 87 1.77 -14.78 -3.95
CA ASN A 87 0.84 -14.56 -2.84
C ASN A 87 0.94 -15.64 -1.77
N GLU A 88 1.01 -16.92 -2.16
CA GLU A 88 1.18 -18.02 -1.21
C GLU A 88 2.54 -17.94 -0.49
N PHE A 89 3.61 -17.58 -1.20
CA PHE A 89 4.92 -17.31 -0.59
C PHE A 89 4.82 -16.24 0.52
N VAL A 90 4.13 -15.13 0.24
CA VAL A 90 3.93 -14.04 1.20
C VAL A 90 3.06 -14.50 2.38
N LYS A 91 1.93 -15.19 2.13
CA LYS A 91 1.06 -15.74 3.19
C LYS A 91 1.79 -16.68 4.12
N GLN A 92 2.62 -17.57 3.59
CA GLN A 92 3.44 -18.48 4.40
C GLN A 92 4.43 -17.71 5.26
N ARG A 93 5.03 -16.64 4.75
CA ARG A 93 5.95 -15.80 5.54
C ARG A 93 5.21 -15.07 6.68
N ILE A 94 4.04 -14.50 6.39
CA ILE A 94 3.17 -13.86 7.40
C ILE A 94 2.80 -14.85 8.51
N ALA A 95 2.34 -16.06 8.14
CA ALA A 95 1.95 -17.09 9.09
C ALA A 95 3.13 -17.54 9.98
N ARG A 96 4.32 -17.77 9.40
CA ARG A 96 5.53 -18.11 10.16
C ARG A 96 5.99 -16.99 11.09
N GLY A 97 5.80 -15.73 10.69
CA GLY A 97 6.10 -14.56 11.50
C GLY A 97 5.07 -14.27 12.59
N ASN A 98 3.97 -15.03 12.66
CA ASN A 98 2.80 -14.71 13.50
C ASN A 98 2.31 -13.26 13.30
N VAL A 99 2.38 -12.78 12.06
CA VAL A 99 1.99 -11.42 11.69
C VAL A 99 0.51 -11.44 11.39
N ARG A 100 -0.23 -10.60 12.11
CA ARG A 100 -1.70 -10.64 12.03
C ARG A 100 -2.23 -10.09 10.71
N TYR A 101 -1.56 -9.09 10.15
CA TYR A 101 -1.95 -8.45 8.89
C TYR A 101 -0.82 -7.56 8.34
N ILE A 102 -0.87 -7.30 7.03
CA ILE A 102 0.08 -6.44 6.32
C ILE A 102 -0.60 -5.41 5.40
N TRP A 103 0.05 -4.27 5.20
CA TRP A 103 -0.23 -3.38 4.09
C TRP A 103 0.43 -3.93 2.82
N THR A 104 -0.37 -4.01 1.76
CA THR A 104 0.09 -4.27 0.40
C THR A 104 -0.07 -3.00 -0.44
N SER A 105 0.37 -3.02 -1.71
CA SER A 105 0.21 -1.86 -2.59
C SER A 105 -1.20 -1.71 -3.17
N GLY A 106 -2.16 -2.55 -2.80
CA GLY A 106 -3.49 -2.50 -3.42
C GLY A 106 -4.20 -1.18 -3.13
N ARG A 107 -4.74 -0.56 -4.17
CA ARG A 107 -5.37 0.76 -4.16
C ARG A 107 -6.64 0.73 -5.00
N LYS A 108 -7.71 1.33 -4.49
CA LYS A 108 -8.92 1.61 -5.25
C LYS A 108 -8.74 2.82 -6.17
N CYS A 109 -9.16 2.75 -7.41
CA CYS A 109 -9.18 3.87 -8.33
C CYS A 109 -10.44 4.71 -8.04
N ASN A 110 -10.35 5.61 -7.06
CA ASN A 110 -11.44 6.51 -6.64
C ASN A 110 -10.96 7.98 -6.53
N PHE A 111 -10.04 8.36 -7.41
CA PHE A 111 -9.46 9.70 -7.48
C PHE A 111 -9.56 10.23 -8.91
N ALA A 112 -9.30 11.52 -9.11
CA ALA A 112 -9.37 12.16 -10.43
C ALA A 112 -8.52 11.39 -11.46
N GLY A 113 -9.13 11.06 -12.61
CA GLY A 113 -8.51 10.23 -13.66
C GLY A 113 -8.92 8.76 -13.64
N CYS A 114 -9.74 8.33 -12.67
CA CYS A 114 -10.28 6.97 -12.59
C CYS A 114 -11.64 6.77 -13.27
N ASP A 115 -12.13 7.75 -14.02
CA ASP A 115 -13.49 7.75 -14.62
C ASP A 115 -13.60 6.86 -15.88
N ARG A 116 -12.69 5.91 -16.04
CA ARG A 116 -12.70 4.96 -17.16
C ARG A 116 -13.83 3.93 -16.99
N SER A 117 -14.53 3.63 -18.08
CA SER A 117 -15.65 2.68 -18.07
C SER A 117 -15.26 1.28 -17.59
N ASP A 118 -14.06 0.80 -17.91
CA ASP A 118 -13.57 -0.52 -17.50
C ASP A 118 -13.23 -0.64 -16.01
N LEU A 119 -13.21 0.48 -15.28
CA LEU A 119 -13.00 0.52 -13.83
C LEU A 119 -14.32 0.63 -13.06
N GLN A 120 -15.46 0.71 -13.74
CA GLN A 120 -16.77 0.91 -13.11
C GLN A 120 -17.60 -0.38 -12.99
N PRO A 121 -18.29 -0.60 -11.85
CA PRO A 121 -18.22 0.18 -10.63
C PRO A 121 -16.87 0.02 -9.91
N ALA A 122 -16.32 1.13 -9.42
CA ALA A 122 -14.99 1.19 -8.80
C ALA A 122 -14.78 0.17 -7.67
N ASN A 123 -15.84 -0.21 -6.95
CA ASN A 123 -15.73 -1.20 -5.86
C ASN A 123 -15.47 -2.63 -6.35
N ILE A 124 -15.82 -2.92 -7.61
CA ILE A 124 -15.68 -4.24 -8.22
C ILE A 124 -14.45 -4.27 -9.13
N PHE A 125 -14.32 -3.32 -10.06
CA PHE A 125 -13.29 -3.34 -11.11
C PHE A 125 -12.17 -2.33 -10.92
N GLY A 126 -12.31 -1.42 -9.95
CA GLY A 126 -11.41 -0.29 -9.76
C GLY A 126 -10.17 -0.60 -8.93
N TRP A 127 -9.83 -1.85 -8.64
CA TRP A 127 -8.67 -2.17 -7.81
C TRP A 127 -7.41 -2.41 -8.66
N PHE A 128 -6.27 -1.93 -8.19
CA PHE A 128 -4.98 -2.14 -8.84
C PHE A 128 -3.85 -2.18 -7.80
N TRP A 129 -2.74 -2.80 -8.17
CA TRP A 129 -1.50 -2.78 -7.41
C TRP A 129 -0.74 -1.49 -7.68
N SER A 130 -0.74 -0.56 -6.74
CA SER A 130 -0.12 0.75 -6.96
C SER A 130 1.42 0.73 -6.98
N GLY A 131 2.04 -0.38 -6.57
CA GLY A 131 3.49 -0.60 -6.66
C GLY A 131 3.95 -1.00 -8.07
N SER A 132 3.11 -1.68 -8.85
CA SER A 132 3.42 -2.15 -10.20
C SER A 132 2.53 -1.57 -11.30
N GLY A 133 1.40 -0.97 -10.94
CA GLY A 133 0.38 -0.47 -11.86
C GLY A 133 -0.58 -1.53 -12.40
N VAL A 134 -0.40 -2.80 -12.03
CA VAL A 134 -1.20 -3.91 -12.57
C VAL A 134 -2.62 -3.89 -12.01
N LYS A 135 -3.62 -4.03 -12.89
CA LYS A 135 -5.04 -4.12 -12.51
C LYS A 135 -5.31 -5.41 -11.75
N ILE A 136 -6.06 -5.31 -10.64
CA ILE A 136 -6.54 -6.47 -9.88
C ILE A 136 -7.86 -6.92 -10.51
N GLY A 137 -8.05 -8.24 -10.59
CA GLY A 137 -9.31 -8.82 -11.09
C GLY A 137 -10.54 -8.35 -10.30
N PRO A 138 -11.76 -8.57 -10.85
CA PRO A 138 -12.99 -8.14 -10.22
C PRO A 138 -13.12 -8.70 -8.80
N THR A 139 -13.56 -7.89 -7.83
CA THR A 139 -13.64 -8.35 -6.44
C THR A 139 -14.60 -9.52 -6.27
N THR A 140 -15.60 -9.67 -7.16
CA THR A 140 -16.53 -10.81 -7.17
C THR A 140 -15.88 -12.15 -7.55
N GLN A 141 -14.69 -12.15 -8.17
CA GLN A 141 -13.96 -13.36 -8.52
C GLN A 141 -13.04 -13.78 -7.36
N ARG A 142 -13.51 -14.77 -6.58
CA ARG A 142 -12.76 -15.32 -5.42
C ARG A 142 -11.73 -16.38 -5.80
N ASN A 143 -11.81 -16.93 -7.00
CA ASN A 143 -10.90 -17.93 -7.52
C ASN A 143 -9.56 -17.32 -7.99
N SER A 144 -9.55 -16.05 -8.38
CA SER A 144 -8.38 -15.34 -8.89
C SER A 144 -7.89 -14.22 -7.97
N GLY A 145 -8.66 -13.83 -6.96
CA GLY A 145 -8.31 -12.76 -6.02
C GLY A 145 -8.38 -13.19 -4.55
N ASP A 146 -7.42 -12.74 -3.74
CA ASP A 146 -7.30 -13.03 -2.29
C ASP A 146 -8.25 -12.25 -1.40
N TRP A 147 -9.43 -11.94 -1.92
CA TRP A 147 -10.46 -11.26 -1.17
C TRP A 147 -11.02 -12.21 -0.11
N SER A 148 -10.79 -11.88 1.17
CA SER A 148 -11.31 -12.67 2.28
C SER A 148 -12.84 -12.79 2.22
N HIS A 149 -13.35 -13.99 2.55
CA HIS A 149 -14.77 -14.28 2.69
C HIS A 149 -15.42 -13.43 3.79
N THR A 150 -14.65 -13.03 4.79
CA THR A 150 -15.10 -12.20 5.90
C THR A 150 -14.03 -11.17 6.26
N GLY A 151 -14.44 -9.92 6.30
CA GLY A 151 -13.66 -8.75 6.65
C GLY A 151 -13.81 -8.36 8.11
N GLY A 152 -13.19 -7.25 8.49
CA GLY A 152 -13.23 -6.75 9.84
C GLY A 152 -14.63 -6.31 10.31
N TYR A 153 -15.58 -6.08 9.39
CA TYR A 153 -17.00 -5.84 9.68
C TYR A 153 -17.90 -7.09 9.59
N GLY A 154 -17.33 -8.29 9.44
CA GLY A 154 -18.14 -9.49 9.27
C GLY A 154 -18.75 -9.62 7.87
N GLN A 155 -18.37 -8.76 6.92
CA GLN A 155 -18.84 -8.77 5.53
C GLN A 155 -17.71 -9.20 4.58
N PRO A 156 -18.00 -9.77 3.40
CA PRO A 156 -16.96 -10.13 2.43
C PRO A 156 -16.13 -8.92 1.98
N GLN A 157 -14.82 -9.11 1.82
CA GLN A 157 -13.94 -8.04 1.35
C GLN A 157 -14.16 -7.74 -0.15
N PRO A 158 -14.03 -6.47 -0.60
CA PRO A 158 -13.73 -5.27 0.19
C PRO A 158 -14.92 -4.80 1.04
N ASP A 159 -14.76 -4.75 2.38
CA ASP A 159 -15.84 -4.46 3.34
C ASP A 159 -15.91 -2.98 3.76
N ASN A 160 -15.06 -2.14 3.17
CA ASN A 160 -15.01 -0.70 3.41
C ASN A 160 -14.79 -0.28 4.88
N ARG A 161 -14.09 -1.11 5.65
CA ARG A 161 -13.84 -0.83 7.08
C ARG A 161 -12.80 0.22 7.38
N GLU A 162 -11.72 0.24 6.62
CA GLU A 162 -10.71 1.29 6.74
C GLU A 162 -11.36 2.59 6.26
N ALA A 163 -11.71 3.46 7.20
CA ALA A 163 -12.55 4.64 6.98
C ALA A 163 -12.09 5.41 5.73
N ALA A 164 -12.95 5.44 4.72
CA ALA A 164 -12.73 6.02 3.39
C ALA A 164 -11.83 5.21 2.42
N GLN A 165 -12.11 3.92 2.21
CA GLN A 165 -12.19 3.27 0.89
C GLN A 165 -11.06 3.53 -0.14
N VAL A 166 -9.79 3.53 0.29
CA VAL A 166 -8.68 3.83 -0.61
C VAL A 166 -7.74 2.62 -0.80
N GLN A 167 -7.57 1.74 0.18
CA GLN A 167 -6.43 0.82 0.25
C GLN A 167 -6.82 -0.65 0.52
N LEU A 168 -5.97 -1.60 0.09
CA LEU A 168 -6.10 -3.03 0.33
C LEU A 168 -5.09 -3.49 1.39
N ALA A 169 -5.58 -4.22 2.40
CA ALA A 169 -4.75 -4.98 3.33
C ALA A 169 -5.05 -6.49 3.15
N LEU A 170 -4.03 -7.33 3.25
CA LEU A 170 -4.24 -8.77 3.37
C LEU A 170 -4.56 -9.10 4.83
N LEU A 171 -5.82 -9.45 5.10
CA LEU A 171 -6.41 -9.71 6.42
C LEU A 171 -6.46 -8.42 7.29
N GLN A 172 -7.56 -8.12 8.01
CA GLN A 172 -7.78 -6.78 8.60
C GLN A 172 -7.66 -6.70 10.13
N LYS A 173 -6.94 -5.67 10.63
CA LYS A 173 -7.42 -4.64 11.60
C LYS A 173 -6.40 -3.48 11.80
N GLN A 174 -6.67 -2.29 11.27
CA GLN A 174 -6.33 -0.94 11.79
C GLN A 174 -4.86 -0.47 12.02
N PHE A 175 -3.85 -1.33 12.28
CA PHE A 175 -2.43 -0.92 12.46
C PHE A 175 -1.43 -1.95 11.96
N SER A 176 -0.97 -1.81 10.72
CA SER A 176 -0.42 -2.94 9.98
C SER A 176 1.09 -2.89 9.81
N GLN A 177 1.72 -4.05 9.91
CA GLN A 177 3.04 -4.31 9.35
C GLN A 177 2.99 -4.08 7.83
N PHE A 178 4.14 -3.96 7.17
CA PHE A 178 4.25 -3.78 5.72
C PHE A 178 5.33 -4.65 5.10
N ILE A 179 5.20 -4.92 3.80
CA ILE A 179 6.21 -5.61 3.01
C ILE A 179 6.72 -4.69 1.92
N LEU A 180 8.03 -4.54 1.86
CA LEU A 180 8.76 -3.87 0.80
C LEU A 180 9.10 -4.91 -0.27
N ILE A 181 8.82 -4.60 -1.54
CA ILE A 181 9.24 -5.40 -2.69
C ILE A 181 10.06 -4.56 -3.67
N LEU A 182 11.11 -5.15 -4.22
CA LEU A 182 11.82 -4.63 -5.38
C LEU A 182 11.34 -5.38 -6.63
N GLY A 183 10.85 -4.62 -7.62
CA GLY A 183 10.47 -5.12 -8.95
C GLY A 183 11.67 -5.53 -9.79
#